data_AF-A0A1S3X6S3-F1
#
_entry.id   AF-A0A1S3X6S3-F1
#
_cell.length_a   1.000
_cell.length_b   1.000
_cell.length_c   1.000
_cell.angle_alpha   90.00
_cell.angle_beta   90.00
_cell.angle_gamma   90.00
#
_symmetry.space_group_name_H-M   'P 1'
#
loop_
_entity.id
_entity.type
_entity.pdbx_description
1 polymer ?
#
loop_
_entity_poly.entity_id
_entity_poly.type
_entity_poly.pdbx_seq_one_letter_code
_entity_poly.pdbx_strand_id
1 'polypeptide(L)'
;MPPNIPRINHLAYADDIVMFCSGGSTSIKLVMNVIDNYERSSGQLVNRDKNYLLIAPNTAATRINRIRKCTGFMDKNFPFTYLGCPLYVGRKKIDFFDNMISKIVKRLNGWQGKMLSHGGKATLIKSVL
;
A
#
# COMPACT_ATOMS: atom_id res chain seq x y z
N MET A 1 12.16 20.12 -3.31
CA MET A 1 10.71 20.30 -3.07
C MET A 1 10.41 21.79 -3.14
N PRO A 2 9.28 22.22 -3.72
CA PRO A 2 8.87 23.62 -3.72
C PRO A 2 8.71 24.14 -2.27
N PRO A 3 9.04 25.41 -2.00
CA PRO A 3 8.71 26.03 -0.72
C PRO A 3 7.18 26.10 -0.55
N ASN A 4 6.66 25.84 0.66
CA ASN A 4 5.25 25.94 1.07
C ASN A 4 4.28 24.75 0.82
N ILE A 5 4.78 23.53 0.58
CA ILE A 5 3.92 22.34 0.61
C ILE A 5 3.98 21.69 2.00
N PRO A 6 2.85 21.39 2.67
CA PRO A 6 2.86 20.66 3.93
C PRO A 6 3.55 19.31 3.74
N ARG A 7 4.48 18.98 4.65
CA ARG A 7 5.26 17.74 4.57
C ARG A 7 4.33 16.55 4.83
N ILE A 8 3.93 15.86 3.77
CA ILE A 8 3.18 14.61 3.88
C ILE A 8 4.15 13.51 4.36
N ASN A 9 3.93 13.05 5.59
CA ASN A 9 4.75 11.99 6.20
C ASN A 9 4.00 10.65 6.30
N HIS A 10 2.71 10.61 5.97
CA HIS A 10 1.94 9.37 5.92
C HIS A 10 0.65 9.50 5.09
N LEU A 11 0.11 8.35 4.67
CA LEU A 11 -1.28 8.15 4.24
C LEU A 11 -1.91 7.17 5.22
N ALA A 12 -3.11 7.43 5.72
CA ALA A 12 -3.80 6.56 6.67
C ALA A 12 -5.27 6.40 6.29
N TYR A 13 -5.77 5.17 6.32
CA TYR A 13 -7.18 4.85 6.15
C TYR A 13 -7.52 3.60 6.96
N ALA A 14 -8.45 3.69 7.89
CA ALA A 14 -8.76 2.62 8.84
C ALA A 14 -7.48 2.08 9.50
N ASP A 15 -7.16 0.80 9.28
CA ASP A 15 -5.97 0.10 9.77
C ASP A 15 -4.77 0.12 8.80
N ASP A 16 -4.92 0.65 7.59
CA ASP A 16 -3.88 0.69 6.57
C ASP A 16 -3.13 2.04 6.56
N ILE A 17 -1.88 2.04 7.02
CA ILE A 17 -1.00 3.22 7.07
C ILE A 17 0.24 3.03 6.19
N VAL A 18 0.52 4.00 5.32
CA VAL A 18 1.79 4.12 4.59
C VAL A 18 2.56 5.29 5.18
N MET A 19 3.73 5.05 5.78
CA MET A 19 4.57 6.11 6.33
C MET A 19 5.72 6.46 5.37
N PHE A 20 5.93 7.76 5.15
CA PHE A 20 7.06 8.28 4.39
C PHE A 20 8.09 8.88 5.34
N CYS A 21 9.33 8.41 5.26
CA CYS A 21 10.42 8.95 6.05
C CYS A 21 11.74 8.87 5.29
N SER A 22 12.73 9.65 5.73
CA SER A 22 14.09 9.51 5.20
C SER A 22 14.69 8.18 5.64
N GLY A 23 15.51 7.55 4.80
CA GLY A 23 16.25 6.34 5.20
C GLY A 23 17.42 6.59 6.16
N GLY A 24 17.48 7.77 6.81
CA GLY A 24 18.48 8.09 7.83
C GLY A 24 18.18 7.36 9.14
N SER A 25 19.21 6.98 9.90
CA SER A 25 19.04 6.22 11.16
C SER A 25 18.10 6.93 12.15
N THR A 26 18.22 8.26 12.29
CA THR A 26 17.39 9.04 13.20
C THR A 26 15.92 9.00 12.80
N SER A 27 15.60 9.22 11.52
CA SER A 27 14.21 9.17 11.04
C SER A 27 13.58 7.79 11.24
N ILE A 28 14.31 6.71 10.95
CA ILE A 28 13.82 5.34 11.13
C ILE A 28 13.56 5.05 12.61
N LYS A 29 14.47 5.44 13.51
CA LYS A 29 14.28 5.28 14.95
C LYS A 29 13.05 6.04 15.47
N LEU A 30 12.81 7.26 14.96
CA LEU A 30 11.62 8.03 15.32
C LEU A 30 10.33 7.33 14.89
N VAL A 31 10.30 6.75 13.68
CA VAL A 31 9.15 5.96 13.21
C VAL A 31 8.91 4.75 14.11
N MET A 32 9.96 3.98 14.43
CA MET A 32 9.82 2.82 15.31
C MET A 32 9.38 3.21 16.73
N ASN A 33 9.84 4.34 17.25
CA ASN A 33 9.39 4.86 18.54
C ASN A 33 7.90 5.24 18.53
N VAL A 34 7.40 5.80 17.43
CA VAL A 34 5.96 6.10 17.28
C VAL A 34 5.14 4.81 17.28
N ILE A 35 5.60 3.77 16.57
CA ILE A 35 4.95 2.46 16.55
C ILE A 35 4.92 1.86 17.96
N ASP A 36 6.07 1.84 18.65
CA ASP A 36 6.18 1.26 20.00
C ASP A 36 5.32 2.03 21.03
N ASN A 37 5.30 3.37 20.95
CA ASN A 37 4.41 4.18 21.80
C ASN A 37 2.94 3.90 21.51
N TYR A 38 2.56 3.69 20.25
CA TYR A 38 1.21 3.28 19.89
C TYR A 38 0.87 1.92 20.50
N GLU A 39 1.73 0.91 20.35
CA GLU A 39 1.49 -0.43 20.89
C GLU A 39 1.30 -0.38 22.42
N ARG A 40 2.17 0.37 23.12
CA ARG A 40 2.09 0.53 24.57
C ARG A 40 0.86 1.31 25.04
N SER A 41 0.47 2.36 24.33
CA SER A 41 -0.62 3.24 24.76
C SER A 41 -2.00 2.67 24.40
N SER A 42 -2.10 1.96 23.28
CA SER A 42 -3.36 1.37 22.80
C SER A 42 -3.59 -0.06 23.28
N GLY A 43 -2.52 -0.77 23.66
CA GLY A 43 -2.54 -2.21 23.92
C GLY A 43 -2.67 -3.07 22.65
N GLN A 44 -2.61 -2.45 21.46
CA GLN A 44 -2.73 -3.15 20.18
C GLN A 44 -1.35 -3.38 19.58
N LEU A 45 -1.05 -4.63 19.24
CA LEU A 45 0.21 -4.98 18.58
C LEU A 45 0.12 -4.81 17.06
N VAL A 46 1.17 -4.24 16.49
CA VAL A 46 1.32 -4.12 15.04
C VAL A 46 1.72 -5.47 14.46
N ASN A 47 0.98 -5.92 13.44
CA ASN A 47 1.27 -7.18 12.77
C ASN A 47 2.52 -7.05 11.90
N ARG A 48 3.66 -7.54 12.39
CA ARG A 48 4.95 -7.42 11.69
C ARG A 48 5.02 -8.17 10.36
N ASP A 49 4.24 -9.24 10.19
CA ASP A 49 4.21 -10.03 8.94
C ASP A 49 3.45 -9.32 7.82
N LYS A 50 2.46 -8.48 8.17
CA LYS A 50 1.72 -7.65 7.21
C LYS A 50 2.47 -6.37 6.85
N ASN A 51 3.40 -5.93 7.69
CA ASN A 51 4.16 -4.70 7.48
C ASN A 51 5.43 -4.95 6.68
N TYR A 52 5.80 -3.99 5.83
CA TYR A 52 6.97 -4.10 4.97
C TYR A 52 7.57 -2.73 4.64
N LEU A 53 8.85 -2.74 4.24
CA LEU A 53 9.58 -1.57 3.79
C LEU A 53 9.46 -1.42 2.28
N LEU A 54 9.15 -0.21 1.82
CA LEU A 54 9.26 0.17 0.41
C LEU A 54 10.52 1.01 0.24
N ILE A 55 11.49 0.47 -0.49
CA ILE A 55 12.78 1.09 -0.67
C ILE A 55 12.80 1.88 -1.99
N ALA A 56 13.30 3.11 -1.93
CA ALA A 56 13.49 3.92 -3.13
C ALA A 56 14.50 3.26 -4.09
N PRO A 57 14.31 3.36 -5.42
CA PRO A 57 15.28 2.88 -6.39
C PRO A 57 16.68 3.44 -6.11
N ASN A 58 17.72 2.66 -6.43
CA ASN A 58 19.13 3.04 -6.26
C ASN A 58 19.55 3.32 -4.80
N THR A 59 18.84 2.77 -3.81
CA THR A 59 19.29 2.82 -2.42
C THR A 59 20.42 1.81 -2.19
N ALA A 60 21.54 2.25 -1.61
CA ALA A 60 22.67 1.38 -1.31
C ALA A 60 22.29 0.20 -0.38
N ALA A 61 22.76 -1.01 -0.70
CA ALA A 61 22.45 -2.23 0.06
C ALA A 61 22.81 -2.13 1.55
N THR A 62 23.91 -1.44 1.88
CA THR A 62 24.31 -1.15 3.27
C THR A 62 23.24 -0.38 4.03
N ARG A 63 22.61 0.60 3.38
CA ARG A 63 21.51 1.39 3.95
C ARG A 63 20.25 0.54 4.11
N ILE A 64 19.91 -0.28 3.13
CA ILE A 64 18.76 -1.19 3.20
C ILE A 64 18.91 -2.17 4.37
N ASN A 65 20.08 -2.83 4.47
CA ASN A 65 20.37 -3.78 5.54
C ASN A 65 20.32 -3.12 6.93
N ARG A 66 20.80 -1.87 7.05
CA ARG A 66 20.66 -1.11 8.29
C ARG A 66 19.20 -0.86 8.65
N ILE A 67 18.37 -0.46 7.68
CA ILE A 67 16.94 -0.20 7.93
C ILE A 67 16.25 -1.50 8.34
N ARG A 68 16.45 -2.60 7.60
CA ARG A 68 15.90 -3.93 7.95
C ARG A 68 16.27 -4.35 9.37
N LYS A 69 17.54 -4.19 9.76
CA LYS A 69 18.00 -4.49 11.14
C LYS A 69 17.32 -3.61 12.19
N CYS A 70 17.06 -2.35 11.90
CA CYS A 70 16.42 -1.43 12.83
C CYS A 70 14.91 -1.67 12.98
N THR A 71 14.21 -2.03 11.90
CA THR A 71 12.75 -2.17 11.92
C THR A 71 12.28 -3.62 12.14
N GLY A 72 13.07 -4.60 11.70
CA GLY A 72 12.68 -6.01 11.64
C GLY A 72 11.70 -6.32 10.50
N PHE A 73 11.40 -5.36 9.62
CA PHE A 73 10.48 -5.55 8.51
C PHE A 73 11.19 -6.05 7.26
N MET A 74 10.52 -6.95 6.53
CA MET A 74 10.92 -7.35 5.19
C MET A 74 10.67 -6.22 4.20
N ASP A 75 11.47 -6.15 3.16
CA ASP A 75 11.26 -5.22 2.06
C ASP A 75 10.33 -5.81 1.00
N LYS A 76 9.60 -4.91 0.34
CA LYS A 76 8.76 -5.19 -0.80
C LYS A 76 9.14 -4.26 -1.93
N ASN A 77 9.02 -4.76 -3.15
CA ASN A 77 9.26 -3.99 -4.35
C ASN A 77 7.98 -3.28 -4.82
N PHE A 78 8.16 -2.20 -5.56
CA PHE A 78 7.09 -1.62 -6.38
C PHE A 78 6.82 -2.50 -7.61
N PRO A 79 5.58 -2.51 -8.14
CA PRO A 79 4.39 -1.86 -7.59
C PRO A 79 3.83 -2.60 -6.37
N PHE A 80 3.16 -1.88 -5.48
CA PHE A 80 2.41 -2.49 -4.37
C PHE A 80 0.97 -1.96 -4.35
N THR A 81 0.05 -2.71 -3.75
CA THR A 81 -1.36 -2.29 -3.67
C THR A 81 -1.64 -1.61 -2.33
N TYR A 82 -2.23 -0.42 -2.37
CA TYR A 82 -2.78 0.29 -1.22
C TYR A 82 -4.25 0.62 -1.49
N LEU A 83 -5.16 0.17 -0.63
CA LEU A 83 -6.62 0.38 -0.77
C LEU A 83 -7.16 -0.09 -2.14
N GLY A 84 -6.61 -1.17 -2.69
CA GLY A 84 -6.99 -1.69 -4.01
C GLY A 84 -6.38 -0.95 -5.21
N CYS A 85 -5.64 0.13 -4.99
CA CYS A 85 -4.96 0.90 -6.03
C CYS A 85 -3.47 0.50 -6.11
N PRO A 86 -2.93 0.18 -7.30
CA PRO A 86 -1.51 -0.07 -7.48
C PRO A 86 -0.72 1.24 -7.40
N LEU A 87 0.17 1.33 -6.42
CA LEU A 87 1.17 2.38 -6.29
C LEU A 87 2.47 1.93 -6.95
N TYR A 88 3.00 2.76 -7.84
CA TYR A 88 4.17 2.47 -8.66
C TYR A 88 5.10 3.69 -8.77
N VAL A 89 6.35 3.43 -9.16
CA VAL A 89 7.36 4.46 -9.42
C VAL A 89 7.63 4.51 -10.93
N GLY A 90 7.68 5.72 -11.50
CA GLY A 90 7.97 5.94 -12.91
C GLY A 90 6.73 5.96 -13.80
N ARG A 91 6.87 5.51 -15.05
CA ARG A 91 5.78 5.54 -16.04
C ARG A 91 4.71 4.50 -15.72
N LYS A 92 3.45 4.87 -15.94
CA LYS A 92 2.33 3.92 -15.85
C LYS A 92 2.54 2.76 -16.82
N LYS A 93 2.31 1.54 -16.35
CA LYS A 93 2.26 0.33 -17.17
C LYS A 93 0.87 -0.29 -17.01
N ILE A 94 0.32 -0.79 -18.11
CA ILE A 94 -1.03 -1.39 -18.13
C ILE A 94 -1.07 -2.59 -17.17
N ASP A 95 -0.05 -3.42 -17.20
CA ASP A 95 0.07 -4.65 -16.42
C ASP A 95 -0.01 -4.43 -14.89
N PHE A 96 0.28 -3.22 -14.40
CA PHE A 96 0.12 -2.88 -12.98
C PHE A 96 -1.35 -2.95 -12.51
N PHE A 97 -2.30 -2.88 -13.44
CA PHE A 97 -3.73 -2.92 -13.18
C PHE A 97 -4.36 -4.28 -13.45
N ASP A 98 -3.60 -5.31 -13.85
CA ASP A 98 -4.12 -6.64 -14.20
C ASP A 98 -4.94 -7.27 -13.09
N ASN A 99 -4.51 -7.10 -11.83
CA ASN A 99 -5.28 -7.59 -10.67
C ASN A 99 -6.63 -6.87 -10.53
N MET A 100 -6.67 -5.56 -10.81
CA MET A 100 -7.92 -4.79 -10.79
C MET A 100 -8.85 -5.24 -11.92
N ILE A 101 -8.33 -5.40 -13.14
CA ILE A 101 -9.08 -5.92 -14.29
C ILE A 101 -9.59 -7.33 -14.01
N SER A 102 -8.76 -8.22 -13.44
CA SER A 102 -9.14 -9.58 -13.09
C SER A 102 -10.31 -9.62 -12.10
N LYS A 103 -10.35 -8.70 -11.13
CA LYS A 103 -11.48 -8.57 -10.18
C LYS A 103 -12.76 -8.13 -10.90
N ILE A 104 -12.67 -7.21 -11.86
CA ILE A 104 -13.80 -6.76 -12.68
C ILE A 104 -14.33 -7.93 -13.53
N VAL A 105 -13.45 -8.62 -14.26
CA VAL A 105 -13.80 -9.79 -15.09
C VAL A 105 -14.43 -10.89 -14.24
N LYS A 106 -13.88 -11.18 -13.06
CA LYS A 106 -14.46 -12.18 -12.14
C LYS A 106 -15.88 -11.80 -11.71
N ARG A 107 -16.17 -10.52 -11.47
CA ARG A 107 -17.54 -10.05 -11.16
C ARG A 107 -18.48 -10.22 -12.35
N LEU A 108 -18.04 -9.83 -13.55
CA LEU A 108 -18.81 -9.97 -14.78
C LEU A 108 -19.17 -11.44 -15.05
N ASN A 109 -18.19 -12.35 -14.96
CA ASN A 109 -18.41 -13.79 -15.13
C ASN A 109 -19.38 -14.35 -14.06
N GLY A 110 -19.25 -13.89 -12.82
CA GLY A 110 -20.18 -14.24 -11.74
C GLY A 110 -21.62 -13.79 -11.99
N TRP A 111 -21.84 -12.67 -12.70
CA TRP A 111 -23.18 -12.23 -13.11
C TRP A 111 -23.69 -12.96 -14.35
N GLN A 112 -22.80 -13.34 -15.28
CA GLN A 112 -23.17 -14.16 -16.43
C GLN A 112 -23.68 -15.54 -16.01
N GLY A 113 -23.11 -16.13 -14.95
CA GLY A 113 -23.57 -17.39 -14.37
C GLY A 113 -24.93 -17.30 -13.66
N LYS A 114 -25.48 -16.10 -13.45
CA LYS A 114 -26.83 -15.89 -12.93
C LYS A 114 -27.77 -15.65 -14.10
N MET A 115 -28.96 -16.25 -14.09
CA MET A 115 -30.01 -16.02 -15.10
C MET A 115 -30.63 -14.62 -14.96
N LEU A 116 -29.83 -13.58 -15.22
CA LEU A 116 -30.24 -12.19 -15.17
C LEU A 116 -30.74 -11.75 -16.55
N SER A 117 -31.81 -10.97 -16.56
CA SER A 117 -32.29 -10.29 -17.77
C SER A 117 -31.24 -9.31 -18.29
N HIS A 118 -31.34 -8.93 -19.56
CA HIS A 118 -30.44 -7.95 -20.17
C HIS A 118 -30.47 -6.61 -19.41
N GLY A 119 -31.67 -6.16 -18.99
CA GLY A 119 -31.84 -4.99 -18.13
C GLY A 119 -31.18 -5.16 -16.76
N GLY A 120 -31.33 -6.32 -16.12
CA GLY A 120 -30.68 -6.62 -14.84
C GLY A 120 -29.14 -6.57 -14.93
N LYS A 121 -28.57 -7.09 -16.02
CA LYS A 121 -27.13 -6.99 -16.30
C LYS A 121 -26.69 -5.54 -16.51
N ALA A 122 -27.43 -4.76 -17.30
CA ALA A 122 -27.12 -3.35 -17.53
C ALA A 122 -27.18 -2.51 -16.24
N THR A 123 -28.18 -2.75 -15.39
CA THR A 123 -28.31 -2.10 -14.08
C THR A 123 -27.14 -2.44 -13.17
N LEU A 124 -26.71 -3.70 -13.11
CA LEU A 124 -25.55 -4.10 -12.30
C LEU A 124 -24.25 -3.49 -12.80
N ILE A 125 -24.04 -3.45 -14.12
CA ILE A 125 -22.87 -2.79 -14.71
C ILE A 125 -22.86 -1.32 -14.29
N LYS A 126 -23.98 -0.59 -14.42
CA LYS A 126 -24.04 0.85 -14.09
C LYS A 126 -23.93 1.17 -12.59
N SER A 127 -24.32 0.25 -11.71
CA SER A 127 -24.39 0.51 -10.26
C SER A 127 -23.20 -0.01 -9.48
N VAL A 128 -22.47 -1.01 -10.02
CA VAL A 128 -21.40 -1.71 -9.31
C VAL A 128 -20.03 -1.57 -9.97
N LEU A 129 -19.98 -1.28 -11.28
CA LEU A 129 -18.76 -0.99 -12.03
C LEU A 129 -18.71 0.49 -12.42
#